data_AF-B7LND6-F1
#
_entry.id   AF-B7LND6-F1
#
_cell.length_a   1.000
_cell.length_b   1.000
_cell.length_c   1.000
_cell.angle_alpha   90.00
_cell.angle_beta   90.00
_cell.angle_gamma   90.00
#
_symmetry.space_group_name_H-M   'P 1'
#
loop_
_entity.id
_entity.type
_entity.pdbx_description
1 polymer ?
#
loop_
_entity_poly.entity_id
_entity_poly.type
_entity_poly.pdbx_seq_one_letter_code
_entity_poly.pdbx_strand_id
1 'polypeptide(L)'
;MSNIDKRALREIAEAAVGAHERLSVMPPDDIFDISLAEGTQLDADITALNALNSAANPATVLALLDELEAKDQRIAVLTESLKQTVSGYKSCLRTGHERILDLGGDCDAPEVMIAGNPDIQQAQKLIAAASGKGEAS
;
A
#
# COMPACT_ATOMS: atom_id res chain seq x y z
N MET A 1 -10.47 10.22 -10.23
CA MET A 1 -10.17 8.80 -9.99
C MET A 1 -10.13 8.12 -11.34
N SER A 2 -9.04 7.43 -11.61
CA SER A 2 -8.80 6.79 -12.88
C SER A 2 -9.69 5.53 -12.93
N ASN A 3 -10.43 5.32 -14.01
CA ASN A 3 -11.30 4.14 -14.16
C ASN A 3 -10.48 2.91 -14.59
N ILE A 4 -9.35 2.67 -13.93
CA ILE A 4 -8.45 1.56 -14.25
C ILE A 4 -9.06 0.28 -13.69
N ASP A 5 -9.32 -0.69 -14.56
CA ASP A 5 -9.70 -2.03 -14.12
C ASP A 5 -8.46 -2.76 -13.58
N LYS A 6 -8.23 -2.60 -12.27
CA LYS A 6 -7.08 -3.19 -11.57
C LYS A 6 -7.13 -4.71 -11.50
N ARG A 7 -8.34 -5.31 -11.60
CA ARG A 7 -8.47 -6.78 -11.59
C ARG A 7 -8.06 -7.32 -12.95
N ALA A 8 -8.61 -6.76 -14.03
CA ALA A 8 -8.22 -7.14 -15.38
C ALA A 8 -6.72 -6.91 -15.63
N LEU A 9 -6.17 -5.78 -15.16
CA LEU A 9 -4.74 -5.51 -15.28
C LEU A 9 -3.89 -6.55 -14.52
N ARG A 10 -4.33 -7.00 -13.34
CA ARG A 10 -3.63 -8.05 -12.59
C ARG A 10 -3.66 -9.39 -13.33
N GLU A 11 -4.82 -9.79 -13.84
CA GLU A 11 -4.97 -11.05 -14.60
C GLU A 11 -4.08 -11.06 -15.85
N ILE A 12 -4.04 -9.94 -16.59
CA ILE A 12 -3.18 -9.79 -17.78
C ILE A 12 -1.69 -9.81 -17.38
N ALA A 13 -1.31 -9.13 -16.29
CA ALA A 13 0.06 -9.14 -15.80
C ALA A 13 0.51 -10.53 -15.36
N GLU A 14 -0.32 -11.28 -14.62
CA GLU A 14 -0.04 -12.65 -14.18
C GLU A 14 0.13 -13.60 -15.38
N ALA A 15 -0.74 -13.49 -16.39
CA ALA A 15 -0.61 -14.29 -17.62
C ALA A 15 0.68 -13.99 -18.39
N ALA A 16 1.18 -12.75 -18.33
CA ALA A 16 2.38 -12.31 -19.02
C ALA A 16 3.68 -12.68 -18.28
N VAL A 17 3.66 -13.07 -17.00
CA VAL A 17 4.88 -13.38 -16.22
C VAL A 17 5.70 -14.47 -16.89
N GLY A 18 5.09 -15.63 -17.17
CA GLY A 18 5.80 -16.75 -17.79
C GLY A 18 6.29 -16.43 -19.21
N ALA A 19 5.53 -15.64 -19.97
CA ALA A 19 5.93 -15.18 -21.30
C ALA A 19 7.15 -14.25 -21.22
N HIS A 20 7.18 -13.33 -20.25
CA HIS A 20 8.30 -12.44 -20.00
C HIS A 20 9.56 -13.22 -19.63
N GLU A 21 9.47 -14.18 -18.71
CA GLU A 21 10.61 -15.00 -18.29
C GLU A 21 11.24 -15.77 -19.45
N ARG A 22 10.42 -16.39 -20.31
CA ARG A 22 10.90 -17.16 -21.46
C ARG A 22 11.57 -16.27 -22.52
N LEU A 23 10.97 -15.14 -22.85
CA LEU A 23 11.47 -14.26 -23.91
C LEU A 23 12.61 -13.34 -23.43
N SER A 24 12.70 -13.03 -22.14
CA SER A 24 13.74 -12.15 -21.60
C SER A 24 15.14 -12.75 -21.58
N VAL A 25 15.27 -14.08 -21.61
CA VAL A 25 16.57 -14.79 -21.59
C VAL A 25 17.11 -15.06 -22.99
N MET A 26 16.38 -14.65 -24.03
CA MET A 26 16.69 -15.00 -25.40
C MET A 26 17.69 -14.01 -26.02
N PRO A 27 18.67 -14.48 -26.81
CA PRO A 27 19.61 -13.60 -27.50
C PRO A 27 18.90 -12.67 -28.48
N PRO A 28 19.31 -11.39 -28.59
CA PRO A 28 18.70 -10.43 -29.51
C PRO A 28 18.78 -10.83 -31.00
N ASP A 29 19.78 -11.66 -31.35
CA ASP A 29 20.10 -12.05 -32.73
C ASP A 29 19.57 -13.45 -33.10
N ASP A 30 18.78 -14.09 -32.24
CA ASP A 30 18.23 -15.41 -32.52
C ASP A 30 17.09 -15.29 -33.55
N ILE A 31 17.27 -15.92 -34.71
CA ILE A 31 16.27 -15.91 -35.79
C ILE A 31 15.35 -17.11 -35.60
N PHE A 32 14.09 -16.85 -35.30
CA PHE A 32 13.09 -17.90 -35.12
C PHE A 32 12.75 -18.62 -36.43
N ASP A 33 12.85 -19.94 -36.40
CA ASP A 33 12.19 -20.80 -37.38
C ASP A 33 10.73 -21.04 -36.94
N ILE A 34 9.85 -20.15 -37.38
CA ILE A 34 8.39 -20.15 -37.13
C ILE A 34 7.64 -21.41 -37.63
N SER A 35 8.35 -22.38 -38.22
CA SER A 35 7.77 -23.62 -38.75
C SER A 35 7.63 -24.76 -37.73
N LEU A 36 8.17 -24.63 -36.52
CA LEU A 36 8.15 -25.64 -35.45
C LEU A 36 7.05 -25.40 -34.39
N ALA A 37 6.76 -26.42 -33.57
CA ALA A 37 5.84 -26.32 -32.43
C ALA A 37 6.19 -25.17 -31.45
N GLU A 38 7.46 -24.77 -31.42
CA GLU A 38 7.97 -23.58 -30.71
C GLU A 38 7.32 -22.27 -31.19
N GLY A 39 6.89 -22.18 -32.46
CA GLY A 39 6.16 -21.02 -33.00
C GLY A 39 4.81 -20.77 -32.32
N THR A 40 4.08 -21.82 -31.95
CA THR A 40 2.78 -21.68 -31.27
C THR A 40 2.89 -21.17 -29.83
N GLN A 41 3.95 -21.57 -29.11
CA GLN A 41 4.22 -21.05 -27.78
C GLN A 41 4.74 -19.62 -27.85
N LEU A 42 5.57 -19.31 -28.84
CA LEU A 42 6.07 -17.96 -29.11
C LEU A 42 4.94 -16.98 -29.43
N ASP A 43 4.00 -17.37 -30.30
CA ASP A 43 2.84 -16.55 -30.64
C ASP A 43 1.96 -16.25 -29.40
N ALA A 44 1.77 -17.25 -28.53
CA ALA A 44 1.06 -17.07 -27.27
C ALA A 44 1.79 -16.10 -26.33
N ASP A 45 3.12 -16.20 -26.24
CA ASP A 45 3.94 -15.35 -25.38
C ASP A 45 3.96 -13.90 -25.86
N ILE A 46 4.13 -13.68 -27.17
CA ILE A 46 4.04 -12.36 -27.80
C ILE A 46 2.65 -11.77 -27.59
N THR A 47 1.59 -12.58 -27.73
CA THR A 47 0.21 -12.13 -27.49
C THR A 47 0.00 -11.69 -26.04
N ALA A 48 0.49 -12.46 -25.07
CA ALA A 48 0.40 -12.11 -23.66
C ALA A 48 1.15 -10.81 -23.32
N LEU A 49 2.38 -10.64 -23.84
CA LEU A 49 3.16 -9.42 -23.64
C LEU A 49 2.54 -8.20 -24.31
N ASN A 50 2.00 -8.35 -25.52
CA ASN A 50 1.31 -7.25 -26.21
C ASN A 50 0.01 -6.85 -25.49
N ALA A 51 -0.74 -7.82 -24.96
CA ALA A 51 -1.91 -7.55 -24.13
C ALA A 51 -1.52 -6.75 -22.87
N LEU A 52 -0.43 -7.13 -22.20
CA LEU A 52 0.09 -6.38 -21.06
C LEU A 52 0.55 -4.98 -21.47
N ASN A 53 1.31 -4.81 -22.55
CA ASN A 53 1.79 -3.50 -23.00
C ASN A 53 0.63 -2.55 -23.38
N SER A 54 -0.47 -3.10 -23.91
CA SER A 54 -1.69 -2.34 -24.21
C SER A 54 -2.44 -1.93 -22.92
N ALA A 55 -2.59 -2.87 -21.98
CA ALA A 55 -3.30 -2.64 -20.72
C ALA A 55 -2.51 -1.72 -19.78
N ALA A 56 -1.22 -1.99 -19.59
CA ALA A 56 -0.25 -1.23 -18.81
C ALA A 56 0.46 -0.16 -19.67
N ASN A 57 -0.26 0.48 -20.59
CA ASN A 57 0.30 1.56 -21.39
C ASN A 57 0.77 2.73 -20.50
N PRO A 58 1.59 3.68 -21.04
CA PRO A 58 2.14 4.77 -20.25
C PRO A 58 1.09 5.59 -19.48
N ALA A 59 -0.09 5.81 -20.06
CA ALA A 59 -1.16 6.54 -19.38
C ALA A 59 -1.74 5.75 -18.19
N THR A 60 -1.94 4.44 -18.33
CA THR A 60 -2.35 3.58 -17.22
C THR A 60 -1.30 3.56 -16.11
N VAL A 61 -0.01 3.46 -16.45
CA VAL A 61 1.08 3.44 -15.46
C VAL A 61 1.16 4.75 -14.69
N LEU A 62 1.12 5.89 -15.38
CA LEU A 62 1.09 7.21 -14.74
C LEU A 62 -0.12 7.35 -13.81
N ALA A 63 -1.29 6.93 -14.28
CA ALA A 63 -2.51 6.98 -13.48
C ALA A 63 -2.48 6.06 -12.24
N LEU A 64 -1.75 4.93 -12.28
CA LEU A 64 -1.50 4.09 -11.10
C LEU A 64 -0.54 4.76 -10.12
N LEU A 65 0.50 5.43 -10.60
CA LEU A 65 1.43 6.20 -9.77
C LEU A 65 0.72 7.36 -9.07
N ASP A 66 -0.08 8.14 -9.82
CA ASP A 66 -0.90 9.23 -9.25
C ASP A 66 -1.84 8.71 -8.15
N GLU A 67 -2.48 7.55 -8.35
CA GLU A 67 -3.35 6.95 -7.34
C GLU A 67 -2.59 6.41 -6.12
N LEU A 68 -1.35 5.95 -6.30
CA LEU A 68 -0.49 5.50 -5.20
C LEU A 68 -0.03 6.70 -4.36
N GLU A 69 0.48 7.75 -5.00
CA GLU A 69 0.90 8.98 -4.33
C GLU A 69 -0.26 9.64 -3.58
N ALA A 70 -1.46 9.69 -4.18
CA ALA A 70 -2.65 10.20 -3.51
C ALA A 70 -3.04 9.36 -2.27
N LYS A 71 -2.84 8.04 -2.32
CA LYS A 71 -3.08 7.15 -1.16
C LYS A 71 -2.05 7.37 -0.07
N ASP A 72 -0.78 7.52 -0.41
CA ASP A 72 0.28 7.77 0.56
C ASP A 72 0.11 9.12 1.24
N GLN A 73 -0.22 10.18 0.49
CA GLN A 73 -0.59 11.47 1.05
C GLN A 73 -1.79 11.35 2.00
N ARG A 74 -2.82 10.59 1.63
CA ARG A 74 -3.99 10.37 2.48
C ARG A 74 -3.63 9.63 3.76
N ILE A 75 -2.79 8.60 3.68
CA ILE A 75 -2.31 7.85 4.84
C ILE A 75 -1.48 8.76 5.76
N ALA A 76 -0.61 9.61 5.22
CA ALA A 76 0.17 10.56 6.00
C ALA A 76 -0.73 11.54 6.77
N VAL A 77 -1.71 12.15 6.11
CA VAL A 77 -2.67 13.07 6.74
C VAL A 77 -3.49 12.37 7.83
N LEU A 78 -4.00 11.15 7.56
CA LEU A 78 -4.78 10.40 8.54
C LEU A 78 -3.93 9.97 9.74
N THR A 79 -2.68 9.56 9.50
CA THR A 79 -1.74 9.18 10.56
C THR A 79 -1.42 10.38 11.45
N GLU A 80 -1.21 11.55 10.87
CA GLU A 80 -0.95 12.78 11.62
C GLU A 80 -2.17 13.23 12.43
N SER A 81 -3.36 13.20 11.82
CA SER A 81 -4.62 13.47 12.54
C SER A 81 -4.84 12.51 13.71
N LEU A 82 -4.52 11.22 13.53
CA LEU A 82 -4.61 10.22 14.59
C LEU A 82 -3.59 10.49 15.72
N LYS A 83 -2.35 10.85 15.38
CA LYS A 83 -1.33 11.26 16.37
C LYS A 83 -1.81 12.44 17.21
N GLN A 84 -2.33 13.48 16.57
CA GLN A 84 -2.85 14.67 17.24
C GLN A 84 -4.03 14.31 18.16
N THR A 85 -4.96 13.49 17.68
CA THR A 85 -6.11 13.03 18.46
C THR A 85 -5.68 12.23 19.70
N VAL A 86 -4.77 11.27 19.55
CA VAL A 86 -4.22 10.49 20.67
C VAL A 86 -3.50 11.38 21.68
N SER A 87 -2.72 12.35 21.20
CA SER A 87 -2.04 13.33 22.05
C SER A 87 -3.04 14.16 22.86
N GLY A 88 -4.07 14.71 22.19
CA GLY A 88 -5.15 15.46 22.83
C GLY A 88 -5.89 14.64 23.88
N TYR A 89 -6.24 13.40 23.56
CA TYR A 89 -6.92 12.52 24.51
C TYR A 89 -6.08 12.22 25.75
N LYS A 90 -4.78 11.93 25.58
CA LYS A 90 -3.84 11.76 26.69
C LYS A 90 -3.70 13.04 27.53
N SER A 91 -3.77 14.22 26.91
CA SER A 91 -3.77 15.50 27.62
C SER A 91 -5.03 15.65 28.48
N CYS A 92 -6.22 15.38 27.91
CA CYS A 92 -7.49 15.43 28.63
C CYS A 92 -7.52 14.48 29.83
N LEU A 93 -6.96 13.27 29.71
CA LEU A 93 -6.84 12.34 30.83
C LEU A 93 -6.00 12.91 31.98
N ARG A 94 -4.90 13.60 31.67
CA ARG A 94 -4.04 14.25 32.68
C ARG A 94 -4.73 15.41 33.36
N THR A 95 -5.34 16.31 32.59
CA THR A 95 -6.11 17.44 33.16
C THR A 95 -7.32 16.97 33.98
N GLY A 96 -7.99 15.90 33.52
CA GLY A 96 -9.09 15.27 34.25
C GLY A 96 -8.63 14.70 35.60
N HIS A 97 -7.50 13.98 35.60
CA HIS A 97 -6.87 13.48 36.82
C HIS A 97 -6.53 14.61 37.81
N GLU A 98 -5.87 15.68 37.36
CA GLU A 98 -5.57 16.87 38.20
C GLU A 98 -6.85 17.46 38.81
N ARG A 99 -7.89 17.63 37.99
CA ARG A 99 -9.16 18.20 38.45
C ARG A 99 -9.87 17.31 39.48
N ILE A 100 -9.80 15.99 39.34
CA ILE A 100 -10.39 15.05 40.30
C ILE A 100 -9.68 15.19 41.65
N LEU A 101 -8.35 15.24 41.65
CA LEU A 101 -7.56 15.41 42.87
C LEU A 101 -7.84 16.77 43.55
N ASP A 102 -7.93 17.85 42.79
CA ASP A 102 -8.27 19.19 43.31
C ASP A 102 -9.63 19.24 44.00
N LEU A 103 -10.57 18.40 43.56
CA LEU A 103 -11.91 18.28 44.13
C LEU A 103 -11.99 17.28 45.30
N GLY A 104 -10.84 16.72 45.72
CA GLY A 104 -10.76 15.72 46.78
C GLY A 104 -11.24 14.33 46.39
N GLY A 105 -11.36 14.06 45.09
CA GLY A 105 -11.63 12.73 44.56
C GLY A 105 -10.37 11.86 44.48
N ASP A 106 -10.56 10.57 44.23
CA ASP A 106 -9.51 9.59 44.01
C ASP A 106 -9.70 8.92 42.65
N CYS A 107 -8.63 8.75 41.89
CA CYS A 107 -8.62 8.05 40.61
C CYS A 107 -7.23 7.49 40.30
N ASP A 108 -7.18 6.52 39.39
CA ASP A 108 -5.92 5.94 38.94
C ASP A 108 -5.01 7.01 38.31
N ALA A 109 -3.70 6.81 38.41
CA ALA A 109 -2.72 7.67 37.74
C ALA A 109 -2.95 7.69 36.21
N PRO A 110 -2.70 8.82 35.53
CA PRO A 110 -2.96 8.95 34.10
C PRO A 110 -2.17 7.93 33.27
N GLU A 111 -0.98 7.54 33.70
CA GLU A 111 -0.18 6.49 33.05
C GLU A 111 -0.88 5.13 33.08
N VAL A 112 -1.54 4.79 34.18
CA VAL A 112 -2.30 3.53 34.33
C VAL A 112 -3.54 3.57 33.44
N MET A 113 -4.30 4.67 33.47
CA MET A 113 -5.47 4.85 32.62
C MET A 113 -5.11 4.81 31.13
N ILE A 114 -4.02 5.46 30.73
CA ILE A 114 -3.53 5.48 29.34
C ILE A 114 -3.07 4.08 28.91
N ALA A 115 -2.30 3.39 29.75
CA ALA A 115 -1.80 2.06 29.45
C ALA A 115 -2.92 1.02 29.38
N GLY A 116 -3.96 1.15 30.21
CA GLY A 116 -5.13 0.28 30.21
C GLY A 116 -6.15 0.56 29.10
N ASN A 117 -6.01 1.66 28.35
CA ASN A 117 -6.99 2.04 27.34
C ASN A 117 -6.73 1.32 26.00
N PRO A 118 -7.63 0.41 25.55
CA PRO A 118 -7.43 -0.37 24.33
C PRO A 118 -7.43 0.50 23.06
N ASP A 119 -8.18 1.61 23.03
CA ASP A 119 -8.27 2.50 21.88
C ASP A 119 -6.94 3.26 21.67
N ILE A 120 -6.33 3.74 22.76
CA ILE A 120 -5.00 4.37 22.71
C ILE A 120 -3.97 3.34 22.22
N GLN A 121 -3.99 2.13 22.75
CA GLN A 121 -3.07 1.06 22.32
C GLN A 121 -3.23 0.75 20.83
N GLN A 122 -4.47 0.61 20.35
CA GLN A 122 -4.75 0.35 18.94
C GLN A 122 -4.30 1.51 18.06
N ALA A 123 -4.59 2.75 18.44
CA ALA A 123 -4.17 3.92 17.70
C ALA A 123 -2.64 4.03 17.63
N GLN A 124 -1.92 3.75 18.72
CA GLN A 124 -0.46 3.73 18.74
C GLN A 124 0.13 2.64 17.83
N LYS A 125 -0.49 1.45 17.79
CA LYS A 125 -0.09 0.38 16.85
C LYS A 125 -0.27 0.82 15.39
N LEU A 126 -1.38 1.45 15.05
CA LEU A 126 -1.64 1.97 13.70
C LEU A 126 -0.64 3.06 13.31
N ILE A 127 -0.34 3.97 14.23
CA ILE A 127 0.67 5.03 14.03
C ILE A 127 2.06 4.41 13.76
N ALA A 128 2.47 3.42 14.57
CA ALA A 128 3.76 2.75 14.40
C ALA A 128 3.84 2.00 13.06
N ALA A 129 2.76 1.29 12.68
CA ALA A 129 2.69 0.58 11.41
C ALA A 129 2.75 1.53 10.19
N ALA A 130 2.22 2.75 10.31
CA ALA A 130 2.31 3.76 9.25
C ALA A 130 3.73 4.33 9.09
N SER A 131 4.50 4.44 10.17
CA SER A 131 5.89 4.92 10.12
C SER A 131 6.88 3.89 9.58
N GLY A 132 6.63 2.58 9.76
CA GLY A 132 7.51 1.51 9.26
C GLY A 132 7.38 1.18 7.76
N LYS A 133 6.40 1.75 7.04
CA LYS A 133 6.20 1.49 5.61
C LYS A 133 7.03 2.40 4.69
N GLY A 134 7.77 3.36 5.25
CA GLY A 134 8.54 4.36 4.50
C GLY A 134 9.98 3.97 4.12
N GLU A 135 10.47 2.78 4.48
CA GLU A 135 11.89 2.39 4.30
C GLU A 135 12.15 1.37 3.17
N ALA A 136 11.18 1.14 2.29
CA ALA A 136 11.40 0.32 1.09
C ALA A 136 11.35 1.18 -0.18
N SER A 137 12.35 2.02 -0.37
CA SER A 137 12.75 2.60 -1.68
C SER A 137 14.19 3.07 -1.61
#